data_AF-A0A914KDL2-F1
#
_entry.id   AF-A0A914KDL2-F1
#
_cell.length_a   1.000
_cell.length_b   1.000
_cell.length_c   1.000
_cell.angle_alpha   90.00
_cell.angle_beta   90.00
_cell.angle_gamma   90.00
#
_symmetry.space_group_name_H-M   'P 1'
#
loop_
_entity.id
_entity.type
_entity.pdbx_description
1 polymer ?
#
loop_
_entity_poly.entity_id
_entity_poly.type
_entity_poly.pdbx_seq_one_letter_code
_entity_poly.pdbx_strand_id
1 'polypeptide(L)'
;RRIKNPGPVGQNKSLGNALVNQGKAKRIYTQPNIAKSTSPEKVLDSVTQESNLEEFLVNAELADRDFTAERGDFKIISTSNASVIKTEDLTSKSYDELVGKYGELLKIPRRPKRGTYETADELNKLENEMF
;
A
#
# COMPACT_ATOMS: atom_id res chain seq x y z
N ARG A 1 -21.05 -8.70 43.88
CA ARG A 1 -20.99 -8.42 42.42
C ARG A 1 -19.60 -8.85 41.93
N ARG A 2 -19.51 -9.83 41.00
CA ARG A 2 -18.23 -10.39 40.54
C ARG A 2 -17.60 -9.43 39.52
N ILE A 3 -16.37 -8.97 39.77
CA ILE A 3 -15.64 -8.08 38.85
C ILE A 3 -15.21 -8.96 37.66
N LYS A 4 -15.65 -8.62 36.44
CA LYS A 4 -15.24 -9.33 35.22
C LYS A 4 -13.77 -9.03 34.99
N ASN A 5 -12.93 -10.06 35.00
CA ASN A 5 -11.51 -9.95 34.67
C ASN A 5 -11.41 -9.54 33.19
N PRO A 6 -10.86 -8.37 32.83
CA PRO A 6 -10.60 -8.06 31.43
C PRO A 6 -9.59 -9.09 30.93
N GLY A 7 -9.93 -9.80 29.85
CA GLY A 7 -9.02 -10.77 29.24
C GLY A 7 -7.67 -10.11 28.89
N PRO A 8 -6.60 -10.91 28.72
CA PRO A 8 -5.27 -10.39 28.45
C PRO A 8 -5.29 -9.44 27.25
N VAL A 9 -4.84 -8.20 27.48
CA VAL A 9 -4.78 -7.18 26.44
C VAL A 9 -3.68 -7.57 25.46
N GLY A 10 -4.03 -7.87 24.22
CA GLY A 10 -3.06 -8.14 23.15
C GLY A 10 -3.19 -9.49 22.42
N GLN A 11 -4.16 -10.34 22.77
CA GLN A 11 -4.38 -11.57 22.00
C GLN A 11 -5.36 -11.34 20.82
N ASN A 12 -4.79 -11.39 19.62
CA ASN A 12 -5.44 -11.59 18.31
C ASN A 12 -6.29 -10.43 17.76
N LYS A 13 -5.63 -9.30 17.46
CA LYS A 13 -5.93 -8.54 16.23
C LYS A 13 -5.34 -9.28 15.01
N SER A 14 -5.66 -10.56 14.86
CA SER A 14 -5.12 -11.37 13.76
C SER A 14 -5.64 -10.87 12.42
N LEU A 15 -4.90 -11.17 11.35
CA LEU A 15 -5.31 -10.93 9.96
C LEU A 15 -6.75 -11.40 9.70
N GLY A 16 -7.20 -12.49 10.34
CA GLY A 16 -8.57 -12.99 10.23
C GLY A 16 -9.63 -11.96 10.65
N ASN A 17 -9.45 -11.26 11.76
CA ASN A 17 -10.39 -10.21 12.19
C ASN A 17 -10.34 -8.98 11.28
N ALA A 18 -9.16 -8.66 10.73
CA ALA A 18 -9.00 -7.59 9.75
C ALA A 18 -9.72 -7.92 8.43
N LEU A 19 -9.58 -9.15 7.93
CA LEU A 19 -10.24 -9.63 6.71
C LEU A 19 -11.77 -9.68 6.86
N VAL A 20 -12.29 -10.10 8.02
CA VAL A 20 -13.73 -10.08 8.31
C VAL A 20 -14.28 -8.65 8.36
N ASN A 21 -13.55 -7.70 8.95
CA ASN A 21 -13.97 -6.30 8.98
C ASN A 21 -13.86 -5.64 7.60
N GLN A 22 -12.85 -5.98 6.80
CA GLN A 22 -12.71 -5.53 5.42
C GLN A 22 -13.84 -6.05 4.53
N GLY A 23 -14.25 -7.31 4.71
CA GLY A 23 -15.39 -7.90 4.00
C GLY A 23 -16.73 -7.21 4.32
N LYS A 24 -16.95 -6.83 5.59
CA LYS A 24 -18.15 -6.08 6.00
C LYS A 24 -18.17 -4.66 5.43
N ALA A 25 -17.04 -3.97 5.40
CA ALA A 25 -16.92 -2.64 4.79
C ALA A 25 -17.26 -2.69 3.30
N LYS A 26 -16.76 -3.68 2.54
CA LYS A 26 -17.07 -3.83 1.11
C LYS A 26 -18.55 -4.08 0.83
N ARG A 27 -19.26 -4.85 1.69
CA ARG A 27 -20.69 -5.13 1.52
C ARG A 27 -21.60 -3.90 1.69
N ILE A 28 -21.15 -2.85 2.39
CA ILE A 28 -21.90 -1.61 2.53
C ILE A 28 -21.86 -0.79 1.22
N TYR A 29 -20.76 -0.87 0.47
CA TYR A 29 -20.60 -0.15 -0.81
C TYR A 29 -21.24 -0.87 -2.00
N THR A 30 -21.41 -2.20 -1.95
CA THR A 30 -22.00 -2.99 -3.05
C THR A 30 -23.52 -3.16 -2.95
N GLN A 31 -24.20 -2.42 -2.07
CA GLN A 31 -25.66 -2.31 -2.16
C GLN A 31 -25.97 -1.25 -3.22
N PRO A 32 -26.63 -1.57 -4.34
CA PRO A 32 -27.08 -0.57 -5.28
C PRO A 32 -28.21 0.22 -4.61
N ASN A 33 -27.87 1.37 -4.03
CA ASN A 33 -28.86 2.38 -3.69
C ASN A 33 -29.44 2.91 -5.00
N ILE A 34 -30.51 2.30 -5.48
CA ILE A 34 -31.37 2.88 -6.51
C ILE A 34 -32.13 4.03 -5.84
N ALA A 35 -31.47 5.18 -5.74
CA ALA A 35 -32.10 6.42 -5.31
C ALA A 35 -32.92 6.99 -6.48
N LYS A 36 -34.21 7.24 -6.24
CA LYS A 36 -35.12 7.93 -7.16
C LYS A 36 -34.60 9.35 -7.42
N SER A 37 -34.56 9.74 -8.70
CA SER A 37 -34.21 11.07 -9.17
C SER A 37 -35.35 12.07 -8.96
N THR A 38 -35.12 13.12 -8.16
CA THR A 38 -35.95 14.34 -8.15
C THR A 38 -35.13 15.58 -7.79
N SER A 39 -34.56 16.25 -8.79
CA SER A 39 -34.53 17.73 -8.91
C SER A 39 -33.85 18.14 -10.24
N PRO A 40 -34.44 19.05 -11.03
CA PRO A 40 -33.86 19.50 -12.29
C PRO A 40 -33.17 20.86 -12.11
N GLU A 41 -32.19 20.98 -11.21
CA GLU A 41 -31.41 22.22 -11.10
C GLU A 41 -29.92 21.92 -11.08
N LYS A 42 -29.34 22.13 -12.28
CA LYS A 42 -27.94 22.46 -12.55
C LYS A 42 -26.92 21.42 -12.10
N VAL A 43 -26.89 20.31 -12.83
CA VAL A 43 -25.77 19.38 -12.82
C VAL A 43 -24.82 19.76 -13.96
N LEU A 44 -23.82 20.60 -13.67
CA LEU A 44 -22.62 20.67 -14.50
C LEU A 44 -21.66 19.58 -14.00
N ASP A 45 -21.99 18.32 -14.28
CA ASP A 45 -21.08 17.21 -14.00
C ASP A 45 -20.07 17.13 -15.14
N SER A 46 -18.82 17.44 -14.83
CA SER A 46 -17.68 17.06 -15.66
C SER A 46 -17.59 15.53 -15.69
N VAL A 47 -18.23 14.93 -16.69
CA VAL A 47 -18.13 13.50 -17.01
C VAL A 47 -16.79 13.27 -17.71
N THR A 48 -15.81 12.82 -16.95
CA THR A 48 -14.56 12.26 -17.50
C THR A 48 -14.43 10.82 -17.04
N GLN A 49 -13.88 9.99 -17.94
CA GLN A 49 -13.74 8.52 -17.89
C GLN A 49 -15.06 7.80 -18.21
N GLU A 50 -15.20 7.35 -19.48
CA GLU A 50 -16.13 6.34 -20.02
C GLU A 50 -17.53 6.24 -19.38
N SER A 51 -18.60 6.45 -20.15
CA SER A 51 -19.95 6.24 -19.62
C SER A 51 -20.10 4.80 -19.09
N ASN A 52 -20.82 4.60 -17.98
CA ASN A 52 -21.07 3.27 -17.40
C ASN A 52 -21.62 2.26 -18.44
N LEU A 53 -22.28 2.76 -19.49
CA LEU A 53 -22.76 1.93 -20.59
C LEU A 53 -21.62 1.49 -21.53
N GLU A 54 -20.67 2.36 -21.82
CA GLU A 54 -19.55 2.07 -22.73
C GLU A 54 -18.60 1.04 -22.11
N GLU A 55 -18.27 1.18 -20.82
CA GLU A 55 -17.52 0.16 -20.07
C GLU A 55 -18.26 -1.19 -20.08
N PHE A 56 -19.59 -1.17 -19.92
CA PHE A 56 -20.40 -2.39 -19.96
C PHE A 56 -20.36 -3.07 -21.34
N LEU A 57 -20.45 -2.29 -22.43
CA LEU A 57 -20.39 -2.82 -23.79
C LEU A 57 -19.01 -3.37 -24.14
N VAL A 58 -17.93 -2.70 -23.73
CA VAL A 58 -16.54 -3.19 -23.91
C VAL A 58 -16.32 -4.51 -23.17
N ASN A 59 -16.83 -4.64 -21.95
CA ASN A 59 -16.71 -5.87 -21.18
C ASN A 59 -17.56 -7.02 -21.75
N ALA A 60 -18.76 -6.73 -22.27
CA ALA A 60 -19.59 -7.71 -22.95
C ALA A 60 -18.90 -8.22 -24.22
N GLU A 61 -18.33 -7.32 -25.03
CA GLU A 61 -17.58 -7.69 -26.22
C GLU A 61 -16.38 -8.57 -25.87
N LEU A 62 -15.60 -8.22 -24.84
CA LEU A 62 -14.46 -9.03 -24.42
C LEU A 62 -14.86 -10.42 -23.90
N ALA A 63 -16.02 -10.54 -23.26
CA ALA A 63 -16.54 -11.81 -22.74
C ALA A 63 -16.96 -12.78 -23.86
N ASP A 64 -17.43 -12.27 -25.00
CA ASP A 64 -17.83 -13.05 -26.17
C ASP A 64 -16.63 -13.50 -27.03
N ARG A 65 -15.39 -13.11 -26.68
CA ARG A 65 -14.18 -13.53 -27.39
C ARG A 65 -13.49 -14.71 -26.71
N ASP A 66 -13.22 -15.75 -27.49
CA ASP A 66 -12.38 -16.87 -27.04
C ASP A 66 -10.90 -16.44 -26.97
N PHE A 67 -10.36 -16.27 -25.75
CA PHE A 67 -8.95 -15.94 -25.55
C PHE A 67 -8.08 -17.20 -25.59
N THR A 68 -7.37 -17.41 -26.70
CA THR A 68 -6.33 -18.44 -26.82
C THR A 68 -4.99 -17.85 -26.40
N ALA A 69 -4.54 -18.14 -25.18
CA ALA A 69 -3.19 -17.79 -24.73
C ALA A 69 -2.18 -18.81 -25.27
N GLU A 70 -1.47 -18.48 -26.36
CA GLU A 70 -0.34 -19.30 -26.78
C GLU A 70 0.79 -19.21 -25.74
N ARG A 71 1.06 -20.34 -25.08
CA ARG A 71 2.16 -20.46 -24.12
C ARG A 71 3.47 -20.54 -24.90
N GLY A 72 4.13 -19.41 -25.08
CA GLY A 72 5.46 -19.36 -25.71
C GLY A 72 6.48 -20.23 -24.97
N ASP A 73 7.47 -20.74 -25.71
CA ASP A 73 8.56 -21.55 -25.18
C ASP A 73 9.40 -20.74 -24.18
N PHE A 74 9.39 -21.13 -22.90
CA PHE A 74 10.24 -20.49 -21.90
C PHE A 74 11.63 -21.12 -21.93
N LYS A 75 12.67 -20.30 -22.14
CA LYS A 75 14.06 -20.74 -22.04
C LYS A 75 14.59 -20.44 -20.64
N ILE A 76 14.86 -21.50 -19.87
CA ILE A 76 15.55 -21.38 -18.58
C ILE A 76 17.02 -21.03 -18.89
N ILE A 77 17.42 -19.80 -18.61
CA ILE A 77 18.82 -19.38 -18.67
C ILE A 77 19.48 -19.90 -17.39
N SER A 78 20.32 -20.93 -17.50
CA SER A 78 21.14 -21.36 -16.38
C SER A 78 22.17 -20.25 -16.09
N THR A 79 22.04 -19.62 -14.93
CA THR A 79 22.97 -18.60 -14.46
C THR A 79 24.25 -19.24 -13.96
N SER A 80 24.99 -19.96 -14.82
CA SER A 80 26.31 -20.51 -14.48
C SER A 80 27.32 -19.40 -14.16
N ASN A 81 27.06 -18.18 -14.64
CA ASN A 81 27.88 -16.98 -14.42
C ASN A 81 27.17 -15.90 -13.58
N ALA A 82 26.12 -16.24 -12.81
CA ALA A 82 25.72 -15.32 -11.76
C ALA A 82 26.85 -15.30 -10.74
N SER A 83 27.63 -14.22 -10.75
CA SER A 83 28.53 -13.88 -9.65
C SER A 83 27.65 -13.63 -8.43
N VAL A 84 27.30 -14.71 -7.74
CA VAL A 84 26.76 -14.63 -6.39
C VAL A 84 27.94 -14.14 -5.56
N ILE A 85 27.94 -12.85 -5.23
CA ILE A 85 28.88 -12.29 -4.28
C ILE A 85 28.66 -13.08 -2.99
N LYS A 86 29.60 -13.95 -2.66
CA LYS A 86 29.57 -14.74 -1.46
C LYS A 86 29.68 -13.75 -0.29
N THR A 87 28.64 -13.66 0.52
CA THR A 87 28.58 -12.74 1.67
C THR A 87 29.66 -13.03 2.70
N GLU A 88 30.24 -14.22 2.68
CA GLU A 88 31.39 -14.64 3.48
C GLU A 88 32.63 -13.75 3.24
N ASP A 89 32.89 -13.24 2.03
CA ASP A 89 34.02 -12.31 1.79
C ASP A 89 33.78 -10.89 2.34
N LEU A 90 32.51 -10.53 2.59
CA LEU A 90 32.10 -9.26 3.19
C LEU A 90 32.18 -9.27 4.73
N THR A 91 32.37 -10.44 5.35
CA THR A 91 32.34 -10.63 6.82
C THR A 91 33.65 -10.36 7.56
N SER A 92 34.69 -9.87 6.87
CA SER A 92 35.96 -9.56 7.54
C SER A 92 35.88 -8.35 8.48
N LYS A 93 34.86 -7.51 8.35
CA LYS A 93 34.61 -6.38 9.25
C LYS A 93 33.50 -6.73 10.22
N SER A 94 33.76 -6.53 11.52
CA SER A 94 32.69 -6.60 12.52
C SER A 94 31.58 -5.63 12.12
N TYR A 95 30.32 -6.02 12.35
CA TYR A 95 29.16 -5.15 12.17
C TYR A 95 29.38 -3.79 12.84
N ASP A 96 30.02 -3.76 14.01
CA ASP A 96 30.31 -2.54 14.76
C ASP A 96 31.27 -1.59 14.03
N GLU A 97 32.25 -2.12 13.28
CA GLU A 97 33.17 -1.29 12.49
C GLU A 97 32.47 -0.67 11.28
N LEU A 98 31.57 -1.43 10.64
CA LEU A 98 30.77 -0.95 9.52
C LEU A 98 29.76 0.10 9.97
N VAL A 99 29.10 -0.12 11.12
CA VAL A 99 28.20 0.87 11.73
C VAL A 99 28.97 2.11 12.17
N GLY A 100 30.17 1.98 12.73
CA GLY A 100 31.01 3.13 13.08
C GLY A 100 31.43 3.96 11.87
N LYS A 101 31.70 3.31 10.72
CA LYS A 101 32.14 4.00 9.49
C LYS A 101 31.00 4.58 8.66
N TYR A 102 29.86 3.87 8.59
CA TYR A 102 28.78 4.18 7.65
C TYR A 102 27.43 4.40 8.32
N GLY A 103 27.35 4.35 9.64
CA GLY A 103 26.09 4.52 10.39
C GLY A 103 25.39 5.85 10.10
N GLU A 104 26.16 6.93 9.88
CA GLU A 104 25.59 8.24 9.52
C GLU A 104 24.89 8.22 8.15
N LEU A 105 25.37 7.40 7.20
CA LEU A 105 24.75 7.25 5.86
C LEU A 105 23.48 6.41 5.89
N LEU A 106 23.31 5.57 6.92
CA LEU A 106 22.14 4.70 7.09
C LEU A 106 21.06 5.35 7.97
N LYS A 107 21.26 6.61 8.39
CA LYS A 107 20.34 7.30 9.26
C LYS A 107 19.12 7.78 8.48
N ILE A 108 17.96 7.21 8.78
CA ILE A 108 16.70 7.64 8.17
C ILE A 108 16.36 9.04 8.70
N PRO A 109 16.07 10.02 7.83
CA PRO A 109 15.63 11.35 8.25
C PRO A 109 14.41 11.27 9.18
N ARG A 110 14.55 11.82 10.40
CA ARG A 110 13.52 11.83 11.45
C ARG A 110 12.93 13.23 11.61
N ARG A 111 11.60 13.34 11.67
CA ARG A 111 10.91 14.61 11.96
C ARG A 111 11.45 15.28 13.23
N PRO A 112 11.63 16.63 13.24
CA PRO A 112 12.01 17.37 14.44
C PRO A 112 11.09 17.08 15.64
N LYS A 113 11.64 17.19 16.87
CA LYS A 113 10.89 16.94 18.11
C LYS A 113 9.71 17.89 18.22
N ARG A 114 8.60 17.42 18.78
CA ARG A 114 7.45 18.29 19.09
C ARG A 114 7.89 19.34 20.11
N GLY A 115 7.54 20.61 19.88
CA GLY A 115 7.97 21.76 20.69
C GLY A 115 9.25 22.46 20.21
N THR A 116 9.85 22.04 19.09
CA THR A 116 10.93 22.80 18.42
C THR A 116 10.42 23.72 17.32
N TYR A 117 9.12 23.68 17.03
CA TYR A 117 8.45 24.47 16.01
C TYR A 117 7.07 24.85 16.53
N GLU A 118 6.65 26.08 16.27
CA GLU A 118 5.30 26.57 16.60
C GLU A 118 4.46 26.74 15.33
N THR A 119 5.12 27.00 14.19
CA THR A 119 4.46 27.26 12.91
C THR A 119 4.76 26.16 11.87
N ALA A 120 3.84 25.96 10.92
CA ALA A 120 4.03 24.99 9.83
C ALA A 120 5.23 25.32 8.92
N ASP A 121 5.50 26.61 8.69
CA ASP A 121 6.63 27.05 7.86
C ASP A 121 7.99 26.82 8.55
N GLU A 122 8.05 27.00 9.87
CA GLU A 122 9.25 26.73 10.67
C GLU A 122 9.57 25.24 10.67
N LEU A 123 8.55 24.40 10.79
CA LEU A 123 8.70 22.96 10.66
C LEU A 123 9.28 22.59 9.29
N ASN A 124 8.73 23.12 8.19
CA ASN A 124 9.22 22.80 6.85
C ASN A 124 10.68 23.23 6.65
N LYS A 125 11.09 24.38 7.19
CA LYS A 125 12.49 24.82 7.16
C LYS A 125 13.40 23.88 7.95
N LEU A 126 13.00 23.52 9.16
CA LEU A 126 13.76 22.59 10.00
C LEU A 126 13.88 21.19 9.39
N GLU A 127 12.83 20.74 8.71
CA GLU A 127 12.86 19.49 7.93
C GLU A 127 13.89 19.63 6.80
N ASN A 128 13.87 20.70 6.00
CA ASN A 128 14.82 20.89 4.90
C ASN A 128 16.28 21.11 5.35
N GLU A 129 16.53 21.61 6.56
CA GLU A 129 17.90 21.80 7.07
C GLU A 129 18.48 20.51 7.69
N MET A 130 17.61 19.63 8.20
CA MET A 130 18.02 18.38 8.85
C MET A 130 18.00 17.18 7.89
N PHE A 131 17.41 17.31 6.70
CA PHE A 131 17.22 16.26 5.70
C PHE A 131 17.94 16.58 4.39
#